data_AF-A0A414HNI8-F1
#
_entry.id   AF-A0A414HNI8-F1
#
_cell.length_a   1.000
_cell.length_b   1.000
_cell.length_c   1.000
_cell.angle_alpha   90.00
_cell.angle_beta   90.00
_cell.angle_gamma   90.00
#
_symmetry.space_group_name_H-M   'P 1'
#
loop_
_entity.id
_entity.type
_entity.pdbx_description
1 polymer ?
#
loop_
_entity_poly.entity_id
_entity_poly.type
_entity_poly.pdbx_seq_one_letter_code
_entity_poly.pdbx_strand_id
1 'polypeptide(L)'
;MKSKRLQGLVTAGRWTLPAAIFICTLCWVLTSVLLPELTMTAGEEGGSVLWQSARTLLLPAWAEHLVSFLIYAAIGYFLIELNNRFSIIRMRASVQTAIYFLLVTVCPEMHLLYAGNVAAITFLFSIYFLFKSYQQAQASGYLFYSFLFIGAGSILFPQLTFFSVLWLFEAHRFQSLTFRSFCGALVGWTMPYWMLFGHAFFYDQIELFYHPFKELATFGDIFNLQILQPWELATLGYLFILFIVSAAHCVVAGFEDKIRTRAYLQFLIDVTLFLFVLIVLQPSQCSNLLPLLMISNSILIGHLFVLTNNKTSNIFFIVATVCLILLFGFNVWTLL
;
A
#
# COMPACT_ATOMS: atom_id res chain seq x y z
N MET A 1 -23.50 -30.87 12.84
CA MET A 1 -22.29 -30.30 12.20
C MET A 1 -22.72 -29.20 11.24
N LYS A 2 -22.52 -27.90 11.57
CA LYS A 2 -22.81 -26.81 10.62
C LYS A 2 -21.90 -26.99 9.40
N SER A 3 -22.46 -27.06 8.18
CA SER A 3 -21.63 -27.12 6.98
C SER A 3 -20.69 -25.91 7.00
N LYS A 4 -19.38 -26.18 6.88
CA LYS A 4 -18.39 -25.10 6.80
C LYS A 4 -18.65 -24.37 5.48
N ARG A 5 -19.00 -23.09 5.56
CA ARG A 5 -19.28 -22.25 4.39
C ARG A 5 -18.00 -22.02 3.59
N LEU A 6 -18.12 -21.80 2.29
CA LEU A 6 -17.00 -21.66 1.36
C LEU A 6 -16.00 -20.60 1.83
N GLN A 7 -16.49 -19.43 2.25
CA GLN A 7 -15.67 -18.38 2.85
C GLN A 7 -14.83 -18.91 4.01
N GLY A 8 -15.45 -19.60 4.98
CA GLY A 8 -14.76 -20.13 6.15
C GLY A 8 -13.80 -21.28 5.83
N LEU A 9 -14.06 -22.07 4.78
CA LEU A 9 -13.15 -23.10 4.29
C LEU A 9 -11.91 -22.49 3.62
N VAL A 10 -12.10 -21.45 2.83
CA VAL A 10 -11.03 -20.74 2.15
C VAL A 10 -10.22 -19.96 3.20
N THR A 11 -10.82 -19.07 3.97
CA THR A 11 -10.07 -18.23 4.92
C THR A 11 -9.34 -19.03 6.02
N ALA A 12 -9.87 -20.18 6.44
CA ALA A 12 -9.19 -21.08 7.38
C ALA A 12 -8.30 -22.15 6.69
N GLY A 13 -8.33 -22.24 5.35
CA GLY A 13 -7.68 -23.30 4.59
C GLY A 13 -6.16 -23.14 4.55
N ARG A 14 -5.41 -24.20 4.87
CA ARG A 14 -3.93 -24.15 4.90
C ARG A 14 -3.30 -23.74 3.56
N TRP A 15 -3.98 -24.09 2.47
CA TRP A 15 -3.53 -23.95 1.09
C TRP A 15 -3.83 -22.59 0.44
N THR A 16 -4.47 -21.64 1.13
CA THR A 16 -4.84 -20.37 0.49
C THR A 16 -3.67 -19.53 0.02
N LEU A 17 -2.66 -19.32 0.88
CA LEU A 17 -1.49 -18.54 0.50
C LEU A 17 -0.68 -19.24 -0.61
N PRO A 18 -0.37 -20.55 -0.54
CA PRO A 18 0.27 -21.25 -1.65
C PRO A 18 -0.52 -21.17 -2.96
N ALA A 19 -1.85 -21.32 -2.92
CA ALA A 19 -2.70 -21.21 -4.09
C ALA A 19 -2.69 -19.77 -4.68
N ALA A 20 -2.77 -18.74 -3.84
CA ALA A 20 -2.68 -17.35 -4.27
C ALA A 20 -1.31 -17.02 -4.89
N ILE A 21 -0.22 -17.52 -4.31
CA ILE A 21 1.13 -17.37 -4.88
C ILE A 21 1.20 -18.05 -6.25
N PHE A 22 0.70 -19.27 -6.38
CA PHE A 22 0.70 -19.99 -7.64
C PHE A 22 -0.10 -19.26 -8.72
N ILE A 23 -1.32 -18.81 -8.40
CA ILE A 23 -2.16 -18.01 -9.31
C ILE A 23 -1.43 -16.72 -9.70
N CYS A 24 -0.85 -16.00 -8.74
CA CYS A 24 -0.10 -14.78 -8.98
C CYS A 24 1.08 -15.02 -9.94
N THR A 25 1.90 -16.05 -9.70
CA THR A 25 3.01 -16.40 -10.60
C THR A 25 2.54 -16.78 -12.00
N LEU A 26 1.45 -17.55 -12.11
CA LEU A 26 0.89 -17.96 -13.40
C LEU A 26 0.38 -16.75 -14.19
N CYS A 27 -0.37 -15.86 -13.54
CA CYS A 27 -0.87 -14.65 -14.15
C CYS A 27 0.27 -13.69 -14.55
N TRP A 28 1.34 -13.58 -13.76
CA TRP A 28 2.49 -12.74 -14.11
C TRP A 28 3.19 -13.24 -15.38
N VAL A 29 3.39 -14.56 -15.48
CA VAL A 29 3.93 -15.20 -16.69
C VAL A 29 2.98 -14.99 -17.86
N LEU A 30 1.68 -15.20 -17.66
CA LEU A 30 0.67 -15.01 -18.71
C LEU A 30 0.64 -13.56 -19.23
N THR A 31 0.69 -12.58 -18.33
CA THR A 31 0.80 -11.15 -18.68
C THR A 31 2.06 -10.87 -19.46
N SER A 32 3.22 -11.39 -19.05
CA SER A 32 4.48 -11.18 -19.79
C SER A 32 4.46 -11.74 -21.22
N VAL A 33 3.65 -12.77 -21.47
CA VAL A 33 3.48 -13.38 -22.81
C VAL A 33 2.42 -12.64 -23.63
N LEU A 34 1.30 -12.25 -23.01
CA LEU A 34 0.19 -11.58 -23.68
C LEU A 34 0.47 -10.11 -24.00
N LEU A 35 1.24 -9.44 -23.16
CA LEU A 35 1.49 -8.00 -23.22
C LEU A 35 3.01 -7.72 -23.28
N PRO A 36 3.71 -8.16 -24.35
CA PRO A 36 5.16 -8.01 -24.48
C PRO A 36 5.59 -6.55 -24.68
N GLU A 37 4.68 -5.68 -25.13
CA GLU A 37 4.93 -4.25 -25.35
C GLU A 37 4.76 -3.39 -24.08
N LEU A 38 4.33 -3.99 -22.96
CA LEU A 38 4.11 -3.33 -21.68
C LEU A 38 5.46 -2.97 -21.04
N THR A 39 6.09 -1.95 -21.61
CA THR A 39 7.37 -1.37 -21.23
C THR A 39 7.11 0.08 -20.87
N MET A 40 7.68 0.56 -19.76
CA MET A 40 7.47 1.96 -19.39
C MET A 40 8.20 2.85 -20.41
N THR A 41 7.44 3.65 -21.16
CA THR A 41 8.01 4.68 -22.01
C THR A 41 8.37 5.90 -21.16
N ALA A 42 9.53 6.49 -21.43
CA ALA A 42 10.00 7.68 -20.73
C ALA A 42 9.04 8.86 -21.01
N GLY A 43 8.21 9.23 -20.04
CA GLY A 43 7.30 10.38 -20.14
C GLY A 43 5.93 10.21 -19.45
N GLU A 44 5.48 8.97 -19.21
CA GLU A 44 4.21 8.69 -18.51
C GLU A 44 4.39 8.55 -16.98
N GLU A 45 5.59 8.87 -16.49
CA GLU A 45 6.03 8.54 -15.15
C GLU A 45 5.59 9.59 -14.13
N GLY A 46 4.66 9.24 -13.24
CA GLY A 46 4.39 10.04 -12.04
C GLY A 46 5.53 10.03 -11.00
N GLY A 47 6.73 9.51 -11.32
CA GLY A 47 7.86 9.36 -10.40
C GLY A 47 8.80 10.57 -10.38
N SER A 48 9.58 10.73 -9.31
CA SER A 48 10.55 11.82 -9.21
C SER A 48 11.71 11.66 -10.19
N VAL A 49 12.36 12.76 -10.58
CA VAL A 49 13.59 12.71 -11.39
C VAL A 49 14.70 11.89 -10.72
N LEU A 50 14.71 11.85 -9.38
CA LEU A 50 15.62 10.99 -8.61
C LEU A 50 15.30 9.51 -8.79
N TRP A 51 14.02 9.15 -8.84
CA TRP A 51 13.58 7.78 -9.13
C TRP A 51 14.01 7.35 -10.53
N GLN A 52 13.81 8.22 -11.53
CA GLN A 52 14.25 7.97 -12.91
C GLN A 52 15.76 7.72 -13.03
N SER A 53 16.55 8.57 -12.37
CA SER A 53 18.00 8.44 -12.34
C SER A 53 18.44 7.15 -11.63
N ALA A 54 17.82 6.84 -10.49
CA ALA A 54 18.13 5.60 -9.76
C ALA A 54 17.76 4.37 -10.59
N ARG A 55 16.58 4.34 -11.19
CA ARG A 55 16.09 3.22 -12.01
C ARG A 55 17.01 2.93 -13.20
N THR A 56 17.31 3.95 -13.99
CA THR A 56 18.15 3.81 -15.21
C THR A 56 19.59 3.40 -14.89
N LEU A 57 20.12 3.84 -13.74
CA LEU A 57 21.46 3.46 -13.29
C LEU A 57 21.52 2.05 -12.70
N LEU A 58 20.49 1.64 -11.94
CA LEU A 58 20.49 0.39 -11.17
C LEU A 58 19.98 -0.82 -11.96
N LEU A 59 19.11 -0.64 -12.95
CA LEU A 59 18.34 -1.74 -13.53
C LEU A 59 18.38 -1.79 -15.06
N PRO A 60 18.85 -2.89 -15.65
CA PRO A 60 18.59 -3.22 -17.06
C PRO A 60 17.08 -3.41 -17.29
N ALA A 61 16.58 -3.01 -18.45
CA ALA A 61 15.14 -3.07 -18.79
C ALA A 61 14.49 -4.46 -18.58
N TRP A 62 15.22 -5.55 -18.85
CA TRP A 62 14.72 -6.91 -18.65
C TRP A 62 14.61 -7.31 -17.17
N ALA A 63 15.37 -6.68 -16.28
CA ALA A 63 15.38 -6.98 -14.85
C ALA A 63 14.24 -6.29 -14.09
N GLU A 64 13.58 -5.29 -14.70
CA GLU A 64 12.56 -4.48 -14.03
C GLU A 64 11.35 -5.30 -13.59
N HIS A 65 10.85 -6.18 -14.45
CA HIS A 65 9.73 -7.07 -14.11
C HIS A 65 10.09 -8.04 -12.99
N LEU A 66 11.32 -8.56 -12.98
CA LEU A 66 11.80 -9.45 -11.92
C LEU A 66 11.94 -8.69 -10.59
N VAL A 67 12.49 -7.49 -10.61
CA VAL A 67 12.65 -6.66 -9.41
C VAL A 67 11.29 -6.20 -8.88
N SER A 68 10.36 -5.82 -9.76
CA SER A 68 8.97 -5.54 -9.38
C SER A 68 8.35 -6.75 -8.67
N PHE A 69 8.44 -7.95 -9.27
CA PHE A 69 7.98 -9.19 -8.65
C PHE A 69 8.56 -9.42 -7.25
N LEU A 70 9.88 -9.23 -7.10
CA LEU A 70 10.56 -9.38 -5.81
C LEU A 70 10.12 -8.34 -4.78
N ILE A 71 9.86 -7.09 -5.18
CA ILE A 71 9.33 -6.04 -4.31
C ILE A 71 7.94 -6.41 -3.80
N TYR A 72 7.04 -6.86 -4.68
CA TYR A 72 5.71 -7.31 -4.28
C TYR A 72 5.76 -8.54 -3.37
N ALA A 73 6.67 -9.48 -3.63
CA ALA A 73 6.92 -10.61 -2.73
C ALA A 73 7.42 -10.16 -1.35
N ALA A 74 8.33 -9.19 -1.31
CA ALA A 74 8.83 -8.59 -0.06
C ALA A 74 7.72 -7.88 0.72
N ILE A 75 6.86 -7.09 0.03
CA ILE A 75 5.67 -6.47 0.62
C ILE A 75 4.75 -7.54 1.22
N GLY A 76 4.48 -8.62 0.48
CA GLY A 76 3.68 -9.73 0.96
C GLY A 76 4.25 -10.40 2.22
N TYR A 77 5.57 -10.59 2.28
CA TYR A 77 6.27 -11.09 3.46
C TYR A 77 6.14 -10.13 4.66
N PHE A 78 6.35 -8.83 4.44
CA PHE A 78 6.19 -7.82 5.50
C PHE A 78 4.76 -7.76 6.03
N LEU A 79 3.75 -7.96 5.17
CA LEU A 79 2.37 -8.09 5.61
C LEU A 79 2.19 -9.28 6.56
N ILE A 80 2.78 -10.44 6.27
CA ILE A 80 2.71 -11.61 7.18
C ILE A 80 3.34 -11.25 8.52
N GLU A 81 4.52 -10.64 8.51
CA GLU A 81 5.23 -10.26 9.73
C GLU A 81 4.44 -9.22 10.54
N LEU A 82 3.87 -8.22 9.88
CA LEU A 82 3.05 -7.19 10.51
C LEU A 82 1.82 -7.81 11.18
N ASN A 83 1.13 -8.76 10.53
CA ASN A 83 0.02 -9.45 11.17
C ASN A 83 0.48 -10.33 12.34
N ASN A 84 1.59 -11.07 12.18
CA ASN A 84 2.12 -11.94 13.24
C ASN A 84 2.48 -11.16 14.50
N ARG A 85 3.12 -9.99 14.35
CA ARG A 85 3.60 -9.18 15.48
C ARG A 85 2.47 -8.44 16.18
N PHE A 86 1.53 -7.88 15.43
CA PHE A 86 0.47 -7.05 16.00
C PHE A 86 -0.85 -7.78 16.24
N SER A 87 -0.98 -9.01 15.70
CA SER A 87 -2.17 -9.86 15.80
C SER A 87 -3.42 -9.09 15.37
N ILE A 88 -3.35 -8.45 14.20
CA ILE A 88 -4.45 -7.68 13.62
C ILE A 88 -5.59 -8.63 13.29
N ILE A 89 -5.29 -9.71 12.56
CA ILE A 89 -6.20 -10.80 12.23
C ILE A 89 -5.86 -12.02 13.08
N ARG A 90 -6.84 -12.45 13.89
CA ARG A 90 -6.63 -13.45 14.96
C ARG A 90 -6.57 -14.91 14.50
N MET A 91 -7.23 -15.29 13.41
CA MET A 91 -7.34 -16.70 13.03
C MET A 91 -6.18 -17.20 12.16
N ARG A 92 -5.69 -16.38 11.22
CA ARG A 92 -4.61 -16.80 10.32
C ARG A 92 -3.86 -15.62 9.74
N ALA A 93 -2.54 -15.65 9.85
CA ALA A 93 -1.70 -14.52 9.49
C ALA A 93 -1.55 -14.25 8.00
N SER A 94 -1.90 -15.21 7.15
CA SER A 94 -1.62 -15.16 5.73
C SER A 94 -2.80 -14.76 4.85
N VAL A 95 -4.00 -14.56 5.40
CA VAL A 95 -5.19 -14.25 4.58
C VAL A 95 -5.08 -12.89 3.91
N GLN A 96 -4.63 -11.87 4.65
CA GLN A 96 -4.39 -10.54 4.08
C GLN A 96 -3.35 -10.56 2.95
N THR A 97 -2.27 -11.33 3.10
CA THR A 97 -1.22 -11.46 2.07
C THR A 97 -1.75 -12.19 0.84
N ALA A 98 -2.59 -13.21 1.01
CA ALA A 98 -3.23 -13.88 -0.12
C ALA A 98 -4.16 -12.92 -0.89
N ILE A 99 -4.95 -12.11 -0.18
CA ILE A 99 -5.79 -11.08 -0.80
C ILE A 99 -4.93 -10.03 -1.50
N TYR A 100 -3.85 -9.57 -0.86
CA TYR A 100 -2.91 -8.61 -1.45
C TYR A 100 -2.35 -9.12 -2.77
N PHE A 101 -1.82 -10.35 -2.81
CA PHE A 101 -1.30 -10.93 -4.05
C PHE A 101 -2.38 -11.01 -5.14
N LEU A 102 -3.58 -11.45 -4.79
CA LEU A 102 -4.69 -11.50 -5.75
C LEU A 102 -5.07 -10.11 -6.28
N LEU A 103 -5.07 -9.07 -5.45
CA LEU A 103 -5.35 -7.68 -5.87
C LEU A 103 -4.28 -7.15 -6.82
N VAL A 104 -2.99 -7.40 -6.52
CA VAL A 104 -1.88 -7.00 -7.39
C VAL A 104 -1.96 -7.69 -8.74
N THR A 105 -2.19 -9.01 -8.75
CA THR A 105 -2.28 -9.82 -9.97
C THR A 105 -3.36 -9.35 -10.94
N VAL A 106 -4.45 -8.77 -10.41
CA VAL A 106 -5.60 -8.35 -11.22
C VAL A 106 -5.28 -7.12 -12.07
N CYS A 107 -4.19 -6.41 -11.78
CA CYS A 107 -3.78 -5.21 -12.49
C CYS A 107 -2.44 -5.45 -13.20
N PRO A 108 -2.43 -5.90 -14.47
CA PRO A 108 -1.21 -6.16 -15.22
C PRO A 108 -0.23 -4.98 -15.26
N GLU A 109 -0.76 -3.76 -15.33
CA GLU A 109 0.06 -2.55 -15.33
C GLU A 109 0.83 -2.34 -14.03
N MET A 110 0.31 -2.83 -12.90
CA MET A 110 1.01 -2.79 -11.61
C MET A 110 2.21 -3.72 -11.52
N HIS A 111 2.39 -4.63 -12.49
CA HIS A 111 3.60 -5.44 -12.61
C HIS A 111 4.82 -4.62 -13.02
N LEU A 112 4.63 -3.39 -13.52
CA LEU A 112 5.72 -2.46 -13.79
C LEU A 112 6.33 -1.89 -12.51
N LEU A 113 7.56 -1.42 -12.62
CA LEU A 113 8.31 -0.89 -11.48
C LEU A 113 8.07 0.61 -11.30
N TYR A 114 7.06 0.95 -10.49
CA TYR A 114 6.75 2.33 -10.11
C TYR A 114 7.51 2.79 -8.86
N ALA A 115 7.71 4.11 -8.73
CA ALA A 115 8.24 4.73 -7.51
C ALA A 115 7.37 4.37 -6.29
N GLY A 116 6.05 4.27 -6.50
CA GLY A 116 5.09 3.79 -5.52
C GLY A 116 5.39 2.42 -4.92
N ASN A 117 5.98 1.49 -5.69
CA ASN A 117 6.30 0.15 -5.20
C ASN A 117 7.41 0.18 -4.14
N VAL A 118 8.43 1.00 -4.35
CA VAL A 118 9.52 1.19 -3.38
C VAL A 118 9.03 2.01 -2.19
N ALA A 119 8.24 3.05 -2.45
CA ALA A 119 7.60 3.85 -1.40
C ALA A 119 6.73 2.97 -0.49
N ALA A 120 6.01 1.98 -1.05
CA ALA A 120 5.19 1.04 -0.30
C ALA A 120 5.97 0.21 0.74
N ILE A 121 7.22 -0.16 0.45
CA ILE A 121 8.10 -0.83 1.43
C ILE A 121 8.43 0.11 2.60
N THR A 122 8.86 1.33 2.28
CA THR A 122 9.18 2.33 3.32
C THR A 122 7.94 2.71 4.14
N PHE A 123 6.78 2.77 3.50
CA PHE A 123 5.48 2.97 4.13
C PHE A 123 5.14 1.84 5.11
N LEU A 124 5.36 0.58 4.74
CA LEU A 124 5.17 -0.56 5.65
C LEU A 124 6.11 -0.54 6.85
N PHE A 125 7.39 -0.19 6.65
CA PHE A 125 8.30 0.00 7.77
C PHE A 125 7.83 1.12 8.69
N SER A 126 7.33 2.22 8.12
CA SER A 126 6.76 3.31 8.90
C SER A 126 5.55 2.85 9.74
N ILE A 127 4.59 2.12 9.14
CA ILE A 127 3.44 1.55 9.86
C ILE A 127 3.92 0.63 10.99
N TYR A 128 4.91 -0.22 10.72
CA TYR A 128 5.45 -1.15 11.73
C TYR A 128 5.95 -0.41 12.97
N PHE A 129 6.76 0.64 12.78
CA PHE A 129 7.29 1.42 13.90
C PHE A 129 6.21 2.26 14.58
N LEU A 130 5.24 2.79 13.82
CA LEU A 130 4.10 3.51 14.39
C LEU A 130 3.27 2.60 15.29
N PHE A 131 2.94 1.37 14.86
CA PHE A 131 2.21 0.40 15.67
C PHE A 131 3.00 -0.01 16.92
N LYS A 132 4.33 -0.11 16.80
CA LYS A 132 5.20 -0.36 17.96
C LYS A 132 5.19 0.77 19.00
N SER A 133 4.80 1.99 18.60
CA SER A 133 4.69 3.13 19.50
C SER A 133 3.44 3.12 20.39
N TYR A 134 2.45 2.25 20.11
CA TYR A 134 1.16 2.22 20.80
C TYR A 134 1.30 2.12 22.32
N GLN A 135 0.80 3.14 23.04
CA GLN A 135 0.82 3.26 24.50
C GLN A 135 2.21 3.09 25.15
N GLN A 136 3.30 3.33 24.40
CA GLN A 136 4.65 3.22 24.93
C GLN A 136 5.08 4.52 25.61
N ALA A 137 5.48 4.45 26.89
CA ALA A 137 5.93 5.62 27.65
C ALA A 137 7.17 6.33 27.04
N GLN A 138 8.03 5.59 26.35
CA GLN A 138 9.20 6.12 25.64
C GLN A 138 9.08 5.90 24.13
N ALA A 139 8.08 6.51 23.50
CA ALA A 139 7.81 6.36 22.07
C ALA A 139 8.76 7.12 21.13
N SER A 140 9.64 7.99 21.65
CA SER A 140 10.48 8.89 20.82
C SER A 140 11.32 8.18 19.76
N GLY A 141 11.96 7.06 20.09
CA GLY A 141 12.75 6.29 19.12
C GLY A 141 11.88 5.63 18.05
N TYR A 142 10.70 5.11 18.40
CA TYR A 142 9.80 4.49 17.42
C TYR A 142 9.20 5.52 16.46
N LEU A 143 8.80 6.69 16.97
CA LEU A 143 8.33 7.77 16.11
C LEU A 143 9.46 8.34 15.23
N PHE A 144 10.69 8.43 15.74
CA PHE A 144 11.85 8.76 14.91
C PHE A 144 11.98 7.80 13.73
N TYR A 145 12.00 6.47 13.97
CA TYR A 145 12.11 5.50 12.86
C TYR A 145 10.91 5.55 11.92
N SER A 146 9.70 5.70 12.44
CA SER A 146 8.50 5.80 11.60
C SER A 146 8.60 6.98 10.63
N PHE A 147 8.94 8.17 11.13
CA PHE A 147 9.07 9.36 10.29
C PHE A 147 10.34 9.34 9.42
N LEU A 148 11.40 8.66 9.84
CA LEU A 148 12.59 8.38 9.03
C LEU A 148 12.23 7.62 7.75
N PHE A 149 11.41 6.57 7.87
CA PHE A 149 10.99 5.81 6.69
C PHE A 149 10.01 6.58 5.80
N ILE A 150 9.14 7.43 6.36
CA ILE A 150 8.34 8.37 5.56
C ILE A 150 9.26 9.33 4.79
N GLY A 151 10.24 9.93 5.46
CA GLY A 151 11.21 10.84 4.86
C GLY A 151 12.07 10.17 3.78
N ALA A 152 12.44 8.90 3.99
CA ALA A 152 13.25 8.14 3.04
C ALA A 152 12.44 7.80 1.78
N GLY A 153 11.19 7.36 1.96
CA GLY A 153 10.28 7.12 0.85
C GLY A 153 9.91 8.39 0.09
N SER A 154 9.82 9.53 0.79
CA SER A 154 9.49 10.82 0.18
C SER A 154 10.61 11.44 -0.64
N ILE A 155 11.84 10.92 -0.58
CA ILE A 155 12.88 11.28 -1.56
C ILE A 155 12.54 10.71 -2.95
N LEU A 156 12.00 9.50 -2.99
CA LEU A 156 11.66 8.81 -4.25
C LEU A 156 10.24 9.19 -4.73
N PHE A 157 9.31 9.35 -3.80
CA PHE A 157 7.92 9.69 -4.04
C PHE A 157 7.46 10.82 -3.09
N PRO A 158 7.66 12.10 -3.46
CA PRO A 158 7.50 13.26 -2.57
C PRO A 158 6.17 13.34 -1.83
N GLN A 159 5.08 12.92 -2.48
CA GLN A 159 3.71 12.92 -1.95
C GLN A 159 3.57 12.08 -0.67
N LEU A 160 4.50 11.13 -0.42
CA LEU A 160 4.55 10.40 0.85
C LEU A 160 4.69 11.34 2.07
N THR A 161 5.23 12.54 1.88
CA THR A 161 5.32 13.57 2.92
C THR A 161 3.96 13.97 3.48
N PHE A 162 2.88 13.96 2.69
CA PHE A 162 1.54 14.30 3.18
C PHE A 162 1.04 13.34 4.28
N PHE A 163 1.53 12.09 4.27
CA PHE A 163 1.20 11.13 5.32
C PHE A 163 1.81 11.48 6.66
N SER A 164 2.86 12.31 6.72
CA SER A 164 3.46 12.74 7.99
C SER A 164 2.44 13.44 8.91
N VAL A 165 1.52 14.23 8.32
CA VAL A 165 0.44 14.91 9.04
C VAL A 165 -0.53 13.89 9.64
N LEU A 166 -0.98 12.92 8.84
CA LEU A 166 -1.83 11.83 9.30
C LEU A 166 -1.14 11.03 10.42
N TRP A 167 0.15 10.73 10.26
CA TRP A 167 0.96 10.01 11.26
C TRP A 167 1.03 10.73 12.61
N LEU A 168 1.07 12.07 12.62
CA LEU A 168 1.05 12.83 13.87
C LEU A 168 -0.30 12.73 14.59
N PHE A 169 -1.42 12.84 13.85
CA PHE A 169 -2.76 12.64 14.40
C PHE A 169 -2.91 11.23 14.97
N GLU A 170 -2.38 10.24 14.26
CA GLU A 170 -2.45 8.83 14.65
C GLU A 170 -1.55 8.50 15.85
N ALA A 171 -0.35 9.06 15.90
CA ALA A 171 0.52 8.97 17.07
C ALA A 171 -0.13 9.59 18.32
N HIS A 172 -0.88 10.68 18.15
CA HIS A 172 -1.66 11.26 19.24
C HIS A 172 -2.76 10.29 19.70
N ARG A 173 -3.52 9.69 18.78
CA ARG A 173 -4.54 8.69 19.09
C ARG A 173 -3.98 7.44 19.77
N PHE A 174 -2.76 7.03 19.41
CA PHE A 174 -2.04 5.92 20.03
C PHE A 174 -1.42 6.26 21.40
N GLN A 175 -1.65 7.48 21.91
CA GLN A 175 -1.10 7.96 23.17
C GLN A 175 0.44 7.90 23.21
N SER A 176 1.08 8.04 22.05
CA SER A 176 2.54 7.97 21.90
C SER A 176 3.15 9.34 21.59
N LEU A 177 2.33 10.35 21.33
CA LEU A 177 2.75 11.72 21.06
C LEU A 177 2.95 12.53 22.36
N THR A 178 4.21 12.81 22.66
CA THR A 178 4.70 13.72 23.69
C THR A 178 5.57 14.78 23.01
N PHE A 179 5.91 15.88 23.67
CA PHE A 179 6.81 16.88 23.08
C PHE A 179 8.13 16.25 22.62
N ARG A 180 8.72 15.37 23.44
CA ARG A 180 9.96 14.65 23.11
C ARG A 180 9.81 13.75 21.87
N SER A 181 8.70 13.01 21.77
CA SER A 181 8.48 12.12 20.62
C SER A 181 8.05 12.86 19.35
N PHE A 182 7.40 14.02 19.48
CA PHE A 182 7.17 14.96 18.38
C PHE A 182 8.49 15.50 17.81
N CYS A 183 9.41 15.96 18.67
CA CYS A 183 10.75 16.34 18.22
C CYS A 183 11.48 15.16 17.56
N GLY A 184 11.35 13.96 18.13
CA GLY A 184 11.89 12.73 17.51
C GLY A 184 11.33 12.46 16.11
N ALA A 185 10.03 12.65 15.91
CA ALA A 185 9.37 12.54 14.61
C ALA A 185 9.89 13.58 13.61
N LEU A 186 10.01 14.85 14.02
CA LEU A 186 10.56 15.91 13.16
C LEU A 186 11.98 15.60 12.73
N VAL A 187 12.86 15.23 13.67
CA VAL A 187 14.26 14.87 13.36
C VAL A 187 14.28 13.66 12.42
N GLY A 188 13.45 12.65 12.69
CA GLY A 188 13.29 11.47 11.83
C GLY A 188 12.94 11.84 10.39
N TRP A 189 11.93 12.68 10.18
CA TRP A 189 11.53 13.11 8.84
C TRP A 189 12.60 13.96 8.15
N THR A 190 13.28 14.86 8.87
CA THR A 190 14.33 15.71 8.28
C THR A 190 15.63 14.96 7.95
N MET A 191 15.89 13.83 8.60
CA MET A 191 17.18 13.12 8.49
C MET A 191 17.54 12.68 7.06
N PRO A 192 16.63 12.06 6.26
CA PRO A 192 16.91 11.70 4.88
C PRO A 192 17.19 12.93 4.00
N TYR A 193 16.45 14.02 4.20
CA TYR A 193 16.68 15.27 3.49
C TYR A 193 18.00 15.93 3.86
N TRP A 194 18.44 15.82 5.12
CA TRP A 194 19.76 16.28 5.55
C TRP A 194 20.88 15.51 4.85
N MET A 195 20.73 14.19 4.71
CA MET A 195 21.70 13.35 3.98
C MET A 195 21.72 13.70 2.48
N LEU A 196 20.54 13.92 1.88
CA LEU A 196 20.42 14.36 0.49
C LEU A 196 21.07 15.73 0.28
N PHE A 197 20.85 16.68 1.20
CA PHE A 197 21.47 17.99 1.17
C PHE A 197 22.99 17.90 1.23
N GLY A 198 23.54 17.07 2.13
CA GLY A 198 24.98 16.84 2.22
C GLY A 198 25.55 16.33 0.89
N HIS A 199 24.93 15.32 0.29
CA HIS A 199 25.33 14.80 -1.02
C HIS A 199 25.28 15.90 -2.10
N ALA A 200 24.14 16.58 -2.23
CA ALA A 200 23.93 17.63 -3.21
C ALA A 200 24.95 18.78 -3.09
N PHE A 201 25.34 19.14 -1.85
CA PHE A 201 26.33 20.17 -1.60
C PHE A 201 27.76 19.75 -2.01
N PHE A 202 28.17 18.51 -1.71
CA PHE A 202 29.52 18.03 -2.05
C PHE A 202 29.76 17.81 -3.54
N TYR A 203 28.72 17.43 -4.29
CA TYR A 203 28.81 17.17 -5.73
C TYR A 203 28.39 18.36 -6.60
N ASP A 204 28.18 19.54 -6.01
CA ASP A 204 27.73 20.76 -6.69
C ASP A 204 26.42 20.57 -7.48
N GLN A 205 25.51 19.75 -6.94
CA GLN A 205 24.22 19.40 -7.51
C GLN A 205 23.08 19.84 -6.60
N ILE A 206 23.09 21.11 -6.19
CA ILE A 206 22.09 21.64 -5.23
C ILE A 206 20.65 21.54 -5.74
N GLU A 207 20.45 21.49 -7.06
CA GLU A 207 19.13 21.31 -7.67
C GLU A 207 18.45 20.00 -7.27
N LEU A 208 19.22 18.93 -7.03
CA LEU A 208 18.69 17.63 -6.57
C LEU A 208 17.99 17.74 -5.21
N PHE A 209 18.47 18.64 -4.35
CA PHE A 209 17.84 18.86 -3.04
C PHE A 209 16.49 19.56 -3.17
N TYR A 210 16.35 20.51 -4.09
CA TYR A 210 15.10 21.25 -4.28
C TYR A 210 14.03 20.47 -5.03
N HIS A 211 14.42 19.47 -5.82
CA HIS A 211 13.52 18.74 -6.70
C HIS A 211 12.30 18.12 -5.98
N PRO A 212 12.46 17.36 -4.88
CA PRO A 212 11.32 16.75 -4.19
C PRO A 212 10.35 17.80 -3.64
N PHE A 213 10.85 18.95 -3.20
CA PHE A 213 10.01 20.03 -2.68
C PHE A 213 9.27 20.77 -3.79
N LYS A 214 9.90 20.95 -4.96
CA LYS A 214 9.23 21.50 -6.15
C LYS A 214 8.10 20.58 -6.59
N GLU A 215 8.36 19.28 -6.73
CA GLU A 215 7.34 18.28 -7.09
C GLU A 215 6.18 18.22 -6.09
N LEU A 216 6.48 18.34 -4.80
CA LEU A 216 5.46 18.39 -3.75
C LEU A 216 4.59 19.66 -3.85
N ALA A 217 5.17 20.78 -4.26
CA ALA A 217 4.48 22.06 -4.41
C ALA A 217 3.71 22.18 -5.74
N THR A 218 4.16 21.49 -6.79
CA THR A 218 3.47 21.44 -8.08
C THR A 218 2.33 20.44 -8.02
N PHE A 219 1.15 20.91 -7.60
CA PHE A 219 -0.08 20.17 -7.82
C PHE A 219 -0.41 20.22 -9.32
N GLY A 220 -0.58 19.06 -9.95
CA GLY A 220 -1.11 18.96 -11.31
C GLY A 220 -2.57 19.41 -11.37
N ASP A 221 -3.27 19.07 -12.45
CA ASP A 221 -4.69 19.42 -12.60
C ASP A 221 -5.54 18.73 -11.51
N ILE A 222 -5.90 19.53 -10.50
CA ILE A 222 -6.63 19.07 -9.32
C ILE A 222 -8.03 18.62 -9.76
N PHE A 223 -8.49 17.45 -9.29
CA PHE A 223 -9.79 16.86 -9.60
C PHE A 223 -10.04 16.53 -11.08
N ASN A 224 -9.00 16.47 -11.93
CA ASN A 224 -9.16 16.06 -13.32
C ASN A 224 -9.22 14.52 -13.46
N LEU A 225 -10.35 13.94 -13.09
CA LEU A 225 -10.59 12.48 -13.19
C LEU A 225 -10.64 11.97 -14.64
N GLN A 226 -10.68 12.85 -15.64
CA GLN A 226 -10.64 12.45 -17.05
C GLN A 226 -9.26 11.94 -17.48
N ILE A 227 -8.22 12.23 -16.69
CA ILE A 227 -6.86 11.71 -16.91
C ILE A 227 -6.79 10.21 -16.64
N LEU A 228 -7.66 9.68 -15.77
CA LEU A 228 -7.61 8.29 -15.36
C LEU A 228 -8.01 7.36 -16.51
N GLN A 229 -7.21 6.32 -16.71
CA GLN A 229 -7.52 5.29 -17.67
C GLN A 229 -8.71 4.42 -17.19
N PRO A 230 -9.46 3.78 -18.11
CA PRO A 230 -10.62 2.96 -17.74
C PRO A 230 -10.31 1.83 -16.74
N TRP A 231 -9.12 1.23 -16.83
CA TRP A 231 -8.68 0.17 -15.91
C TRP A 231 -8.37 0.69 -14.49
N GLU A 232 -7.82 1.92 -14.38
CA GLU A 232 -7.57 2.58 -13.10
C GLU A 232 -8.90 2.84 -12.39
N LEU A 233 -9.87 3.40 -13.12
CA LEU A 233 -11.20 3.69 -12.59
C LEU A 233 -11.92 2.42 -12.14
N ALA A 234 -11.84 1.35 -12.94
CA ALA A 234 -12.44 0.05 -12.59
C ALA A 234 -11.81 -0.55 -11.33
N THR A 235 -10.47 -0.51 -11.24
CA THR A 235 -9.72 -1.00 -10.08
C THR A 235 -10.02 -0.17 -8.83
N LEU A 236 -10.01 1.16 -8.92
CA LEU A 236 -10.35 2.06 -7.82
C LEU A 236 -11.77 1.86 -7.35
N GLY A 237 -12.73 1.74 -8.28
CA GLY A 237 -14.14 1.47 -7.95
C GLY A 237 -14.32 0.14 -7.21
N TYR A 238 -13.65 -0.92 -7.66
CA TYR A 238 -13.66 -2.22 -6.99
C TYR A 238 -13.08 -2.13 -5.57
N LEU A 239 -11.89 -1.54 -5.43
CA LEU A 239 -11.22 -1.33 -4.14
C LEU A 239 -12.07 -0.45 -3.20
N PHE A 240 -12.77 0.55 -3.72
CA PHE A 240 -13.61 1.45 -2.94
C PHE A 240 -14.86 0.76 -2.39
N ILE A 241 -15.53 -0.08 -3.19
CA ILE A 241 -16.67 -0.89 -2.72
C ILE A 241 -16.22 -1.83 -1.60
N LEU A 242 -15.10 -2.54 -1.81
CA LEU A 242 -14.55 -3.43 -0.79
C LEU A 242 -14.15 -2.67 0.48
N PHE A 243 -13.57 -1.47 0.32
CA PHE A 243 -13.22 -0.59 1.43
C PHE A 243 -14.45 -0.20 2.24
N ILE A 244 -15.51 0.32 1.62
CA ILE A 244 -16.73 0.76 2.34
C ILE A 244 -17.31 -0.38 3.16
N VAL A 245 -17.47 -1.57 2.56
CA VAL A 245 -18.04 -2.72 3.26
C VAL A 245 -17.14 -3.17 4.41
N SER A 246 -15.82 -3.21 4.20
CA SER A 246 -14.85 -3.61 5.21
C SER A 246 -14.74 -2.60 6.36
N ALA A 247 -14.73 -1.30 6.05
CA ALA A 247 -14.68 -0.22 7.03
C ALA A 247 -15.96 -0.19 7.87
N ALA A 248 -17.14 -0.25 7.24
CA ALA A 248 -18.42 -0.31 7.93
C ALA A 248 -18.48 -1.50 8.91
N HIS A 249 -18.02 -2.67 8.45
CA HIS A 249 -17.94 -3.85 9.33
C HIS A 249 -16.96 -3.65 10.49
N CYS A 250 -15.77 -3.12 10.25
CA CYS A 250 -14.78 -2.88 11.31
C CYS A 250 -15.28 -1.89 12.37
N VAL A 251 -16.06 -0.88 11.97
CA VAL A 251 -16.66 0.09 12.91
C VAL A 251 -17.80 -0.55 13.70
N VAL A 252 -18.72 -1.26 13.04
CA VAL A 252 -19.91 -1.87 13.68
C VAL A 252 -19.52 -3.04 14.59
N ALA A 253 -18.64 -3.93 14.12
CA ALA A 253 -18.19 -5.10 14.85
C ALA A 253 -16.98 -4.84 15.76
N GLY A 254 -16.48 -3.59 15.81
CA GLY A 254 -15.25 -3.24 16.54
C GLY A 254 -15.33 -3.45 18.06
N PHE A 255 -16.51 -3.68 18.62
CA PHE A 255 -16.69 -4.04 20.04
C PHE A 255 -16.23 -5.47 20.36
N GLU A 256 -16.21 -6.37 19.38
CA GLU A 256 -15.68 -7.74 19.54
C GLU A 256 -14.14 -7.73 19.58
N ASP A 257 -13.53 -6.62 19.17
CA ASP A 257 -12.11 -6.46 19.07
C ASP A 257 -11.42 -5.90 20.31
N LYS A 258 -10.17 -6.35 20.53
CA LYS A 258 -9.29 -5.78 21.55
C LYS A 258 -9.11 -4.30 21.22
N ILE A 259 -9.09 -3.45 22.25
CA ILE A 259 -8.94 -2.00 22.12
C ILE A 259 -7.76 -1.62 21.20
N ARG A 260 -6.62 -2.33 21.34
CA ARG A 260 -5.44 -2.15 20.48
C ARG A 260 -5.69 -2.51 19.02
N THR A 261 -6.31 -3.66 18.74
CA THR A 261 -6.66 -4.08 17.37
C THR A 261 -7.64 -3.10 16.73
N ARG A 262 -8.63 -2.62 17.49
CA ARG A 262 -9.57 -1.59 17.04
C ARG A 262 -8.84 -0.29 16.67
N ALA A 263 -7.85 0.14 17.45
CA ALA A 263 -7.05 1.32 17.13
C ALA A 263 -6.24 1.14 15.83
N TYR A 264 -5.65 -0.04 15.60
CA TYR A 264 -4.94 -0.33 14.35
C TYR A 264 -5.87 -0.42 13.14
N LEU A 265 -7.05 -1.01 13.29
CA LEU A 265 -8.04 -1.07 12.20
C LEU A 265 -8.58 0.32 11.87
N GLN A 266 -8.84 1.16 12.87
CA GLN A 266 -9.23 2.54 12.63
C GLN A 266 -8.12 3.32 11.91
N PHE A 267 -6.86 3.12 12.30
CA PHE A 267 -5.72 3.70 11.59
C PHE A 267 -5.71 3.29 10.11
N LEU A 268 -5.91 2.00 9.83
CA LEU A 268 -5.96 1.50 8.45
C LEU A 268 -7.14 2.09 7.67
N ILE A 269 -8.29 2.32 8.31
CA ILE A 269 -9.43 3.00 7.69
C ILE A 269 -9.07 4.43 7.32
N ASP A 270 -8.50 5.19 8.25
CA ASP A 270 -8.15 6.60 8.05
C ASP A 270 -7.07 6.77 6.98
N VAL A 271 -6.06 5.89 6.97
CA VAL A 271 -5.03 5.81 5.92
C VAL A 271 -5.64 5.49 4.56
N THR A 272 -6.54 4.50 4.48
CA THR A 272 -7.15 4.10 3.21
C THR A 272 -8.06 5.21 2.66
N LEU A 273 -8.83 5.87 3.54
CA LEU A 273 -9.63 7.03 3.17
C LEU A 273 -8.75 8.18 2.67
N PHE A 274 -7.65 8.46 3.37
CA PHE A 274 -6.70 9.49 2.98
C PHE A 274 -6.05 9.19 1.62
N LEU A 275 -5.71 7.93 1.34
CA LEU A 275 -5.23 7.48 0.02
C LEU A 275 -6.26 7.72 -1.08
N PHE A 276 -7.54 7.38 -0.87
CA PHE A 276 -8.58 7.69 -1.84
C PHE A 276 -8.73 9.19 -2.08
N VAL A 277 -8.70 10.00 -1.02
CA VAL A 277 -8.76 11.47 -1.15
C VAL A 277 -7.56 12.00 -1.93
N LEU A 278 -6.35 11.50 -1.67
CA LEU A 278 -5.15 11.88 -2.43
C LEU A 278 -5.23 11.49 -3.90
N ILE A 279 -5.75 10.31 -4.23
CA ILE A 279 -5.94 9.86 -5.62
C ILE A 279 -6.95 10.77 -6.35
N VAL A 280 -8.05 11.14 -5.70
CA VAL A 280 -9.04 12.06 -6.28
C VAL A 280 -8.46 13.47 -6.45
N LEU A 281 -7.63 13.92 -5.51
CA LEU A 281 -6.98 15.23 -5.55
C LEU A 281 -5.87 15.29 -6.62
N GLN A 282 -5.11 14.21 -6.78
CA GLN A 282 -4.00 14.07 -7.73
C GLN A 282 -4.13 12.79 -8.57
N PRO A 283 -5.05 12.76 -9.57
CA PRO A 283 -5.29 11.56 -10.37
C PRO A 283 -4.05 11.11 -11.15
N SER A 284 -3.16 12.04 -11.53
CA SER A 284 -1.90 11.73 -12.22
C SER A 284 -0.92 10.86 -11.41
N GLN A 285 -1.15 10.69 -10.11
CA GLN A 285 -0.33 9.88 -9.21
C GLN A 285 -0.99 8.54 -8.85
N CYS A 286 -2.08 8.18 -9.53
CA CYS A 286 -2.84 6.96 -9.26
C CYS A 286 -1.96 5.71 -9.25
N SER A 287 -1.17 5.45 -10.30
CA SER A 287 -0.27 4.28 -10.39
C SER A 287 0.75 4.21 -9.25
N ASN A 288 1.20 5.34 -8.71
CA ASN A 288 2.13 5.37 -7.57
C ASN A 288 1.44 5.20 -6.21
N LEU A 289 0.19 5.63 -6.07
CA LEU A 289 -0.58 5.54 -4.82
C LEU A 289 -1.29 4.18 -4.67
N LEU A 290 -1.59 3.51 -5.80
CA LEU A 290 -2.31 2.25 -5.83
C LEU A 290 -1.64 1.10 -5.04
N PRO A 291 -0.29 0.90 -5.06
CA PRO A 291 0.38 -0.10 -4.23
C PRO A 291 0.14 0.13 -2.74
N LEU A 292 0.19 1.38 -2.28
CA LEU A 292 -0.03 1.75 -0.89
C LEU A 292 -1.50 1.49 -0.49
N LEU A 293 -2.44 1.80 -1.39
CA LEU A 293 -3.87 1.53 -1.21
C LEU A 293 -4.15 0.02 -1.11
N MET A 294 -3.56 -0.80 -1.97
CA MET A 294 -3.73 -2.25 -1.93
C MET A 294 -3.24 -2.87 -0.62
N ILE A 295 -2.16 -2.34 -0.03
CA ILE A 295 -1.65 -2.79 1.28
C ILE A 295 -2.71 -2.61 2.35
N SER A 296 -3.22 -1.38 2.55
CA SER A 296 -4.17 -1.11 3.63
C SER A 296 -5.52 -1.80 3.40
N ASN A 297 -6.02 -1.81 2.15
CA ASN A 297 -7.26 -2.48 1.81
C ASN A 297 -7.17 -4.00 2.02
N SER A 298 -6.06 -4.64 1.66
CA SER A 298 -5.89 -6.09 1.84
C SER A 298 -6.04 -6.55 3.29
N ILE A 299 -5.56 -5.73 4.24
CA ILE A 299 -5.68 -6.00 5.68
C ILE A 299 -7.13 -5.84 6.13
N LEU A 300 -7.81 -4.77 5.72
CA LEU A 300 -9.22 -4.52 6.06
C LEU A 300 -10.16 -5.61 5.50
N ILE A 301 -9.97 -5.98 4.24
CA ILE A 301 -10.72 -7.05 3.56
C ILE A 301 -10.43 -8.40 4.22
N GLY A 302 -9.16 -8.66 4.54
CA GLY A 302 -8.76 -9.87 5.26
C GLY A 302 -9.43 -9.97 6.63
N HIS A 303 -9.50 -8.86 7.36
CA HIS A 303 -10.18 -8.80 8.65
C HIS A 303 -11.67 -9.09 8.52
N LEU A 304 -12.36 -8.45 7.57
CA LEU A 304 -13.76 -8.70 7.26
C LEU A 304 -14.02 -10.18 7.01
N PHE A 305 -13.30 -10.80 6.07
CA PHE A 305 -13.58 -12.17 5.64
C PHE A 305 -13.21 -13.24 6.66
N VAL A 306 -12.28 -12.95 7.57
CA VAL A 306 -11.89 -13.89 8.62
C VAL A 306 -12.87 -13.87 9.79
N LEU A 307 -13.39 -12.69 10.17
CA LEU A 307 -14.23 -12.55 11.35
C LEU A 307 -15.71 -12.89 11.06
N THR A 308 -16.16 -12.70 9.82
CA THR A 308 -17.55 -12.94 9.44
C THR A 308 -17.81 -14.40 9.05
N ASN A 309 -18.89 -14.98 9.58
CA ASN A 309 -19.36 -16.31 9.17
C ASN A 309 -20.88 -16.33 8.95
N ASN A 310 -21.41 -15.28 8.32
CA ASN A 310 -22.84 -15.09 8.01
C ASN A 310 -23.15 -15.39 6.53
N LYS A 311 -24.42 -15.67 6.19
CA LYS A 311 -24.81 -16.05 4.82
C LYS A 311 -24.53 -14.91 3.85
N THR A 312 -24.85 -13.68 4.28
CA THR A 312 -24.58 -12.43 3.55
C THR A 312 -23.11 -12.26 3.24
N SER A 313 -22.25 -12.45 4.24
CA SER A 313 -20.79 -12.39 4.04
C SER A 313 -20.28 -13.44 3.06
N ASN A 314 -20.80 -14.67 3.11
CA ASN A 314 -20.37 -15.71 2.19
C ASN A 314 -20.81 -15.42 0.74
N ILE A 315 -22.00 -14.84 0.55
CA ILE A 315 -22.45 -14.35 -0.75
C ILE A 315 -21.54 -13.20 -1.21
N PHE A 316 -21.26 -12.23 -0.33
CA PHE A 316 -20.36 -11.12 -0.64
C PHE A 316 -18.95 -11.59 -1.02
N PHE A 317 -18.40 -12.59 -0.33
CA PHE A 317 -17.12 -13.21 -0.67
C PHE A 317 -17.14 -13.83 -2.08
N ILE A 318 -18.20 -14.56 -2.44
CA ILE A 318 -18.34 -15.17 -3.77
C ILE A 318 -18.45 -14.07 -4.83
N VAL A 319 -19.32 -13.07 -4.62
CA VAL A 319 -19.50 -11.94 -5.54
C VAL A 319 -18.18 -11.18 -5.72
N ALA A 320 -17.49 -10.85 -4.62
CA ALA A 320 -16.20 -10.17 -4.66
C ALA A 320 -15.15 -10.96 -5.45
N THR A 321 -15.13 -12.29 -5.31
CA THR A 321 -14.20 -13.17 -6.05
C THR A 321 -14.55 -13.23 -7.53
N VAL A 322 -15.83 -13.33 -7.89
CA VAL A 322 -16.27 -13.31 -9.30
C VAL A 322 -15.96 -11.96 -9.94
N CYS A 323 -16.25 -10.85 -9.25
CA CYS A 323 -15.89 -9.51 -9.70
C CYS A 323 -14.38 -9.33 -9.87
N LEU A 324 -13.57 -9.95 -9.01
CA LEU A 324 -12.11 -9.92 -9.13
C LEU A 324 -11.63 -10.60 -10.43
N ILE A 325 -12.21 -11.77 -10.76
CA ILE A 325 -11.88 -12.50 -12.00
C ILE A 325 -12.32 -11.70 -13.23
N LEU A 326 -13.52 -11.12 -13.19
CA LEU A 326 -14.02 -10.25 -14.26
C LEU A 326 -13.15 -8.99 -14.44
N LEU A 327 -12.69 -8.40 -13.33
CA LEU A 327 -11.80 -7.24 -13.34
C LEU A 327 -10.46 -7.59 -13.98
N PHE A 328 -9.89 -8.78 -13.72
CA PHE A 328 -8.67 -9.21 -14.39
C PHE A 328 -8.87 -9.34 -15.90
N GLY A 329 -9.96 -9.98 -16.34
CA GLY A 329 -10.29 -10.07 -17.76
C GLY A 329 -10.49 -8.71 -18.42
N PHE A 330 -11.16 -7.77 -17.73
CA PHE A 330 -11.34 -6.40 -18.19
C PHE A 330 -10.00 -5.65 -18.29
N ASN A 331 -9.16 -5.70 -17.26
CA ASN A 331 -7.87 -5.02 -17.26
C ASN A 331 -6.93 -5.57 -18.34
N VAL A 332 -6.92 -6.89 -18.57
CA VAL A 332 -6.16 -7.49 -19.67
C VAL A 332 -6.71 -7.05 -21.02
N TRP A 333 -8.03 -7.00 -21.20
CA TRP A 333 -8.64 -6.48 -22.44
C TRP A 333 -8.22 -5.04 -22.69
N THR A 334 -8.35 -4.15 -21.70
CA THR A 334 -8.08 -2.71 -21.90
C THR A 334 -6.62 -2.40 -22.21
N LEU A 335 -5.71 -3.32 -21.88
CA LEU A 335 -4.27 -3.17 -22.12
C LEU A 335 -3.79 -3.90 -23.38
N LEU A 336 -4.61 -4.78 -23.96
CA LEU A 336 -4.43 -5.40 -25.28
C LEU A 336 -4.83 -4.43 -26.39
#